data_AF-A0A1K0H0V8-F1
#
_entry.id   AF-A0A1K0H0V8-F1
#
_cell.length_a   1.000
_cell.length_b   1.000
_cell.length_c   1.000
_cell.angle_alpha   90.00
_cell.angle_beta   90.00
_cell.angle_gamma   90.00
#
_symmetry.space_group_name_H-M   'P 1'
#
loop_
_entity.id
_entity.type
_entity.pdbx_description
1 polymer ?
#
loop_
_entity_poly.entity_id
_entity_poly.type
_entity_poly.pdbx_seq_one_letter_code
_entity_poly.pdbx_strand_id
1 'polypeptide(L)'
;MVSTTLSTRVSSSSTSTTPAMEGEKKHPYPTTEVTSAPYNHLDENAVALEFASNPTHPITAADTTRVLRKIDLYLMPLMCLAVLLQFLDKTSLNYASLLGLKRTRICTGSNTCRIRGGKLRVWQQLYLILGGIALLFGFIVLAFMPDSPATIRYLTTRERQIVVHSIKSNKSGIHDKKFKKNQLIEAVKDFRLYLFFVAICAANIANGGVSNFGSEIISQFGYDSKTTSLLGMAPGAMEVVAVYFGAWLSHVTHTRVIPGVLMYILAIVGGVMMIAIPSTSSSGRYSGYVICFTYPVASPFIYSFLSSSVSGTTKRIVFNMVLQVGYSVGNLIGPQTYRVKDAPGYVPAKITLVVVFGVAAACLVGIGGVHARWNRRNGLGGWKDVVSAGEDGMEGEEEGKREVDDGEDLSDLTDKQRSKFRYPY
;
A
#
# COMPACT_ATOMS: atom_id res chain seq x y z
N MET A 1 -66.24 31.84 -11.66
CA MET A 1 -67.69 31.81 -11.40
C MET A 1 -68.01 30.48 -10.75
N VAL A 2 -68.60 30.57 -9.56
CA VAL A 2 -69.55 29.61 -8.96
C VAL A 2 -68.99 28.21 -8.70
N SER A 3 -68.55 27.96 -7.47
CA SER A 3 -69.35 27.58 -6.29
C SER A 3 -69.70 26.09 -6.26
N THR A 4 -69.16 25.29 -5.34
CA THR A 4 -69.45 25.24 -3.89
C THR A 4 -70.55 24.21 -3.63
N THR A 5 -70.15 23.13 -2.93
CA THR A 5 -70.91 22.45 -1.85
C THR A 5 -72.06 21.50 -2.20
N LEU A 6 -72.49 20.57 -1.36
CA LEU A 6 -72.30 20.31 0.08
C LEU A 6 -72.57 18.80 0.28
N SER A 7 -71.71 18.07 0.99
CA SER A 7 -72.00 17.50 2.32
C SER A 7 -73.02 16.36 2.39
N THR A 8 -72.51 15.20 2.84
CA THR A 8 -73.06 14.56 4.04
C THR A 8 -71.92 14.19 4.98
N ARG A 9 -72.15 14.49 6.26
CA ARG A 9 -71.19 14.65 7.36
C ARG A 9 -71.58 13.66 8.46
N VAL A 10 -70.61 13.33 9.32
CA VAL A 10 -70.74 12.81 10.71
C VAL A 10 -71.08 11.32 10.81
N SER A 11 -70.35 10.44 11.52
CA SER A 11 -69.65 10.50 12.84
C SER A 11 -68.69 9.29 12.92
N SER A 12 -67.65 9.21 13.75
CA SER A 12 -67.47 9.70 15.12
C SER A 12 -65.99 9.97 15.47
N SER A 13 -65.84 10.94 16.36
CA SER A 13 -64.67 11.43 17.11
C SER A 13 -63.74 10.34 17.69
N SER A 14 -62.43 10.55 17.77
CA SER A 14 -61.86 11.44 18.78
C SER A 14 -60.40 11.81 18.51
N THR A 15 -60.12 13.06 18.88
CA THR A 15 -58.89 13.84 18.92
C THR A 15 -57.63 13.08 19.36
N SER A 16 -56.56 13.14 18.57
CA SER A 16 -55.19 13.03 19.09
C SER A 16 -54.43 14.32 18.76
N THR A 17 -54.12 15.02 19.84
CA THR A 17 -53.25 16.18 19.93
C THR A 17 -51.83 15.81 19.52
N THR A 18 -51.18 16.63 18.71
CA THR A 18 -49.73 16.62 18.46
C THR A 18 -48.91 16.54 19.75
N PRO A 19 -47.86 15.70 19.78
CA PRO A 19 -46.62 16.00 20.50
C PRO A 19 -45.44 16.03 19.51
N ALA A 20 -44.74 17.16 19.38
CA ALA A 20 -43.53 17.49 20.14
C ALA A 20 -42.40 16.47 19.90
N MET A 21 -41.33 16.93 19.23
CA MET A 21 -40.05 16.24 19.12
C MET A 21 -39.54 15.92 20.53
N GLU A 22 -39.56 14.63 20.88
CA GLU A 22 -39.00 14.14 22.13
C GLU A 22 -37.72 13.36 21.80
N GLY A 23 -36.64 13.76 22.48
CA GLY A 23 -35.27 13.37 22.17
C GLY A 23 -35.05 11.86 22.15
N GLU A 24 -34.27 11.42 21.15
CA GLU A 24 -33.72 10.08 21.05
C GLU A 24 -32.83 9.80 22.27
N LYS A 25 -33.40 9.11 23.25
CA LYS A 25 -32.71 8.72 24.49
C LYS A 25 -31.58 7.76 24.12
N LYS A 26 -30.34 8.22 24.25
CA LYS A 26 -29.14 7.38 24.33
C LYS A 26 -29.37 6.34 25.43
N HIS A 27 -29.51 5.07 25.06
CA HIS A 27 -29.48 3.99 26.04
C HIS A 27 -28.12 4.01 26.76
N PRO A 28 -28.08 4.13 28.11
CA PRO A 28 -26.85 3.96 28.85
C PRO A 28 -26.49 2.48 28.82
N TYR A 29 -25.33 2.16 28.26
CA TYR A 29 -24.78 0.80 28.34
C TYR A 29 -24.45 0.49 29.80
N PRO A 30 -24.91 -0.64 30.37
CA PRO A 30 -24.39 -1.09 31.65
C PRO A 30 -22.93 -1.51 31.45
N THR A 31 -22.01 -0.70 31.99
CA THR A 31 -20.62 -1.09 32.22
C THR A 31 -20.61 -2.17 33.30
N THR A 32 -20.71 -3.43 32.91
CA THR A 32 -20.14 -4.50 33.72
C THR A 32 -18.62 -4.35 33.66
N GLU A 33 -18.05 -3.76 34.71
CA GLU A 33 -16.61 -3.77 34.96
C GLU A 33 -16.17 -5.22 35.10
N VAL A 34 -15.66 -5.79 34.01
CA VAL A 34 -14.75 -6.93 34.12
C VAL A 34 -13.45 -6.36 34.67
N THR A 35 -13.14 -6.75 35.90
CA THR A 35 -11.92 -6.43 36.63
C THR A 35 -10.72 -6.49 35.71
N SER A 36 -10.05 -5.35 35.53
CA SER A 36 -8.79 -5.25 34.81
C SER A 36 -7.69 -5.89 35.66
N ALA A 37 -7.54 -7.21 35.52
CA ALA A 37 -6.32 -7.86 35.99
C ALA A 37 -5.12 -7.23 35.27
N PRO A 38 -3.99 -7.01 35.95
CA PRO A 38 -2.78 -6.51 35.31
C PRO A 38 -2.22 -7.58 34.38
N TYR A 39 -2.53 -7.48 33.08
CA TYR A 39 -2.11 -8.44 32.04
C TYR A 39 -0.62 -8.27 31.72
N ASN A 40 0.23 -8.75 32.61
CA ASN A 40 1.65 -8.93 32.37
C ASN A 40 1.93 -10.43 32.14
N HIS A 41 2.44 -10.75 30.94
CA HIS A 41 3.21 -11.96 30.58
C HIS A 41 2.52 -13.30 30.28
N LEU A 42 1.26 -13.36 29.84
CA LEU A 42 0.71 -14.58 29.23
C LEU A 42 0.30 -14.34 27.77
N ASP A 43 0.59 -15.34 26.93
CA ASP A 43 0.52 -15.36 25.46
C ASP A 43 -0.61 -14.47 24.90
N GLU A 44 -0.29 -13.36 24.22
CA GLU A 44 -1.27 -12.48 23.55
C GLU A 44 -2.20 -13.28 22.61
N ASN A 45 -1.67 -14.39 22.07
CA ASN A 45 -2.38 -15.34 21.23
C ASN A 45 -3.42 -16.13 22.03
N ALA A 46 -3.14 -16.51 23.28
CA ALA A 46 -4.09 -17.17 24.16
C ALA A 46 -5.24 -16.24 24.57
N VAL A 47 -4.93 -14.97 24.83
CA VAL A 47 -5.93 -13.93 25.10
C VAL A 47 -6.82 -13.69 23.87
N ALA A 48 -6.23 -13.61 22.68
CA ALA A 48 -6.97 -13.52 21.43
C ALA A 48 -7.85 -14.76 21.17
N LEU A 49 -7.35 -15.96 21.49
CA LEU A 49 -8.11 -17.21 21.40
C LEU A 49 -9.28 -17.25 22.38
N GLU A 50 -9.09 -16.81 23.62
CA GLU A 50 -10.14 -16.70 24.63
C GLU A 50 -11.23 -15.71 24.18
N PHE A 51 -10.83 -14.54 23.68
CA PHE A 51 -11.74 -13.55 23.10
C PHE A 51 -12.49 -14.04 21.87
N ALA A 52 -11.89 -14.91 21.05
CA ALA A 52 -12.53 -15.51 19.88
C ALA A 52 -13.49 -16.65 20.25
N SER A 53 -13.24 -17.36 21.35
CA SER A 53 -14.04 -18.50 21.82
C SER A 53 -15.34 -18.09 22.54
N ASN A 54 -15.39 -16.89 23.13
CA ASN A 54 -16.55 -16.40 23.88
C ASN A 54 -17.05 -15.03 23.36
N PRO A 55 -17.71 -14.97 22.19
CA PRO A 55 -18.40 -13.76 21.77
C PRO A 55 -19.62 -13.53 22.67
N THR A 56 -19.59 -12.47 23.48
CA THR A 56 -20.70 -12.12 24.39
C THR A 56 -21.98 -11.72 23.64
N HIS A 57 -21.89 -11.43 22.34
CA HIS A 57 -22.99 -11.14 21.41
C HIS A 57 -22.61 -11.51 19.96
N PRO A 58 -23.58 -11.79 19.07
CA PRO A 58 -23.31 -12.04 17.65
C PRO A 58 -22.62 -10.82 17.01
N ILE A 59 -21.50 -11.05 16.33
CA ILE A 59 -20.71 -10.02 15.66
C ILE A 59 -21.31 -9.76 14.27
N THR A 60 -21.95 -8.61 14.10
CA THR A 60 -22.53 -8.19 12.81
C THR A 60 -21.47 -7.53 11.92
N ALA A 61 -21.54 -7.71 10.59
CA ALA A 61 -20.64 -7.06 9.62
C ALA A 61 -20.59 -5.52 9.73
N ALA A 62 -21.70 -4.91 10.17
CA ALA A 62 -21.78 -3.48 10.44
C ALA A 62 -20.89 -3.04 11.62
N ASP A 63 -20.79 -3.86 12.66
CA ASP A 63 -19.93 -3.58 13.83
C ASP A 63 -18.45 -3.68 13.43
N THR A 64 -18.07 -4.70 12.65
CA THR A 64 -16.71 -4.81 12.08
C THR A 64 -16.33 -3.59 11.27
N THR A 65 -17.22 -3.13 10.37
CA THR A 65 -16.94 -1.96 9.52
C THR A 65 -16.80 -0.67 10.33
N ARG A 66 -17.60 -0.49 11.40
CA ARG A 66 -17.49 0.66 12.30
C ARG A 66 -16.14 0.68 13.03
N VAL A 67 -15.72 -0.47 13.55
CA VAL A 67 -14.44 -0.59 14.26
C VAL A 67 -13.27 -0.38 13.31
N LEU A 68 -13.31 -0.96 12.10
CA LEU A 68 -12.28 -0.73 11.07
C LEU A 68 -12.18 0.74 10.69
N ARG A 69 -13.29 1.43 10.42
CA ARG A 69 -13.28 2.88 10.12
C ARG A 69 -12.69 3.70 11.26
N LYS A 70 -12.98 3.32 12.51
CA LYS A 70 -12.40 3.99 13.69
C LYS A 70 -10.90 3.82 13.70
N ILE A 71 -10.38 2.61 13.49
CA ILE A 71 -8.94 2.31 13.43
C ILE A 71 -8.29 3.06 12.26
N ASP A 72 -8.88 3.01 11.08
CA ASP A 72 -8.37 3.66 9.87
C ASP A 72 -8.31 5.19 10.05
N LEU A 73 -9.29 5.80 10.73
CA LEU A 73 -9.30 7.24 11.01
C LEU A 73 -8.11 7.69 11.87
N TYR A 74 -7.59 6.81 12.75
CA TYR A 74 -6.40 7.10 13.55
C TYR A 74 -5.09 6.74 12.82
N LEU A 75 -5.02 5.57 12.18
CA LEU A 75 -3.77 5.07 11.58
C LEU A 75 -3.48 5.67 10.20
N MET A 76 -4.48 5.80 9.33
CA MET A 76 -4.27 6.28 7.95
C MET A 76 -3.69 7.69 7.86
N PRO A 77 -4.19 8.73 8.57
CA PRO A 77 -3.59 10.07 8.46
C PRO A 77 -2.15 10.11 8.97
N LEU A 78 -1.85 9.34 10.03
CA LEU A 78 -0.50 9.22 10.58
C LEU A 78 0.45 8.54 9.58
N MET A 79 0.01 7.45 8.93
CA MET A 79 0.78 6.78 7.87
C MET A 79 0.96 7.66 6.64
N CYS A 80 -0.09 8.35 6.18
CA CYS A 80 -0.01 9.27 5.05
C CYS A 80 0.99 10.40 5.30
N LEU A 81 0.98 10.98 6.50
CA LEU A 81 1.91 12.07 6.85
C LEU A 81 3.35 11.56 7.00
N ALA A 82 3.54 10.35 7.54
CA ALA A 82 4.85 9.69 7.59
C ALA A 82 5.45 9.50 6.20
N VAL A 83 4.67 8.93 5.28
CA VAL A 83 5.10 8.66 3.90
C VAL A 83 5.33 9.97 3.13
N LEU A 84 4.50 10.99 3.36
CA LEU A 84 4.69 12.32 2.76
C LEU A 84 6.01 12.96 3.22
N LEU A 85 6.32 12.92 4.51
CA LEU A 85 7.59 13.43 5.03
C LEU A 85 8.79 12.65 4.47
N GLN A 86 8.68 11.33 4.35
CA GLN A 86 9.72 10.50 3.73
C GLN A 86 9.96 10.89 2.26
N PHE A 87 8.89 11.15 1.51
CA PHE A 87 9.00 11.54 0.10
C PHE A 87 9.54 12.95 -0.08
N LEU A 88 9.16 13.90 0.79
CA LEU A 88 9.75 15.23 0.83
C LEU A 88 11.26 15.16 1.08
N ASP A 89 11.70 14.30 2.01
CA ASP A 89 13.12 14.12 2.28
C ASP A 89 13.87 13.52 1.07
N LYS A 90 13.31 12.48 0.46
CA LYS A 90 13.90 11.88 -0.75
C LYS A 90 14.01 12.88 -1.91
N THR A 91 12.96 13.68 -2.16
CA THR A 91 12.95 14.65 -3.27
C THR A 91 13.82 15.88 -3.00
N SER A 92 14.08 16.20 -1.73
CA SER A 92 14.96 17.29 -1.33
C SER A 92 16.38 17.16 -1.91
N LEU A 93 16.90 15.92 -2.05
CA LEU A 93 18.20 15.62 -2.68
C LEU A 93 18.25 16.07 -4.15
N ASN A 94 17.18 15.80 -4.90
CA ASN A 94 17.08 16.17 -6.31
C ASN A 94 17.10 17.69 -6.48
N TYR A 95 16.34 18.41 -5.64
CA TYR A 95 16.32 19.87 -5.65
C TYR A 95 17.63 20.49 -5.13
N ALA A 96 18.28 19.89 -4.13
CA ALA A 96 19.59 20.35 -3.66
C ALA A 96 20.68 20.23 -4.74
N SER A 97 20.62 19.19 -5.58
CA SER A 97 21.53 19.04 -6.72
C SER A 97 21.33 20.16 -7.76
N LEU A 98 20.08 20.50 -8.07
CA LEU A 98 19.68 21.57 -9.00
C LEU A 98 19.99 22.97 -8.47
N LEU A 99 19.70 23.23 -7.19
CA LEU A 99 19.88 24.52 -6.52
C LEU A 99 21.35 24.79 -6.11
N GLY A 100 22.26 23.90 -6.48
CA GLY A 100 23.70 24.13 -6.36
C GLY A 100 24.33 23.51 -5.12
N LEU A 101 24.44 22.18 -5.11
CA LEU A 101 25.57 21.50 -4.46
C LEU A 101 26.90 21.85 -5.15
N LYS A 102 26.85 22.26 -6.43
CA LYS A 102 27.93 22.93 -7.17
C LYS A 102 27.81 24.46 -7.03
N ARG A 103 28.78 25.07 -6.35
CA ARG A 103 28.98 26.52 -6.09
C ARG A 103 27.99 27.46 -6.79
N THR A 104 27.03 28.01 -6.04
CA THR A 104 26.30 29.21 -6.42
C THR A 104 27.24 30.41 -6.53
N ARG A 105 27.75 30.68 -7.73
CA ARG A 105 28.13 32.05 -8.13
C ARG A 105 26.93 32.64 -8.86
N ILE A 106 26.04 33.29 -8.11
CA ILE A 106 25.02 34.16 -8.72
C ILE A 106 25.69 35.53 -8.85
N CYS A 107 26.12 35.86 -10.06
CA CYS A 107 26.51 37.22 -10.43
C CYS A 107 25.25 37.94 -10.91
N THR A 108 24.60 38.70 -10.03
CA THR A 108 23.70 39.79 -10.48
C THR A 108 24.57 40.93 -11.00
N GLY A 109 24.23 41.45 -12.18
CA GLY A 109 24.94 42.56 -12.81
C GLY A 109 25.17 43.75 -11.86
N SER A 110 26.36 44.35 -12.00
CA SER A 110 26.96 45.40 -11.15
C SER A 110 27.76 44.90 -9.93
N ASN A 111 29.00 44.49 -10.21
CA ASN A 111 30.25 44.69 -9.44
C ASN A 111 30.32 44.50 -7.91
N THR A 112 29.38 43.81 -7.26
CA THR A 112 29.61 43.31 -5.89
C THR A 112 29.03 41.91 -5.69
N CYS A 113 29.90 40.90 -5.84
CA CYS A 113 29.62 39.54 -5.36
C CYS A 113 29.62 39.54 -3.82
N ARG A 114 28.51 39.93 -3.20
CA ARG A 114 28.35 39.81 -1.75
C ARG A 114 27.85 38.41 -1.42
N ILE A 115 28.76 37.56 -0.93
CA ILE A 115 28.42 36.32 -0.24
C ILE A 115 27.48 36.70 0.90
N ARG A 116 26.20 36.32 0.84
CA ARG A 116 25.32 36.43 2.01
C ARG A 116 25.92 35.54 3.10
N GLY A 117 26.55 36.15 4.09
CA GLY A 117 27.23 35.52 5.21
C GLY A 117 26.29 34.85 6.20
N GLY A 118 25.43 33.95 5.74
CA GLY A 118 24.84 32.93 6.60
C GLY A 118 25.87 31.82 6.80
N LYS A 119 26.13 31.39 8.04
CA LYS A 119 27.07 30.28 8.34
C LYS A 119 26.68 28.94 7.69
N LEU A 120 25.47 28.83 7.11
CA LEU A 120 24.89 27.62 6.53
C LEU A 120 24.53 27.84 5.05
N ARG A 121 24.86 26.87 4.20
CA ARG A 121 24.48 26.84 2.78
C ARG A 121 22.97 26.53 2.65
N VAL A 122 22.34 26.99 1.56
CA VAL A 122 20.88 26.83 1.33
C VAL A 122 20.41 25.37 1.44
N TRP A 123 21.17 24.41 0.88
CA TRP A 123 20.84 22.99 0.99
C TRP A 123 20.94 22.47 2.44
N GLN A 124 21.85 22.98 3.27
CA GLN A 124 21.97 22.60 4.69
C GLN A 124 20.77 23.11 5.49
N GLN A 125 20.29 24.31 5.17
CA GLN A 125 19.08 24.87 5.78
C GLN A 125 17.86 24.03 5.45
N LEU A 126 17.75 23.53 4.21
CA LEU A 126 16.67 22.63 3.79
C LEU A 126 16.64 21.35 4.65
N TYR A 127 17.78 20.69 4.84
CA TYR A 127 17.86 19.47 5.66
C TYR A 127 17.62 19.70 7.15
N LEU A 128 18.08 20.83 7.70
CA LEU A 128 17.84 21.16 9.11
C LEU A 128 16.34 21.36 9.39
N ILE A 129 15.65 22.07 8.49
CA ILE A 129 14.21 22.30 8.62
C ILE A 129 13.45 20.98 8.45
N LEU A 130 13.72 20.25 7.37
CA LEU A 130 12.98 19.04 7.03
C LEU A 130 13.24 17.90 8.00
N GLY A 131 14.50 17.71 8.41
CA GLY A 131 14.89 16.75 9.44
C GLY A 131 14.32 17.10 10.81
N GLY A 132 14.21 18.39 11.16
CA GLY A 132 13.55 18.84 12.38
C GLY A 132 12.06 18.48 12.41
N ILE A 133 11.34 18.71 11.31
CA ILE A 133 9.94 18.33 11.17
C ILE A 133 9.77 16.80 11.28
N ALA A 134 10.65 16.04 10.60
CA ALA A 134 10.61 14.58 10.66
C ALA A 134 10.89 14.04 12.08
N LEU A 135 11.84 14.64 12.81
CA LEU A 135 12.15 14.26 14.19
C LEU A 135 10.96 14.52 15.12
N LEU A 136 10.34 15.70 15.03
CA LEU A 136 9.13 16.03 15.79
C LEU A 136 7.99 15.06 15.49
N PHE A 137 7.80 14.72 14.21
CA PHE A 137 6.80 13.74 13.82
C PHE A 137 7.12 12.33 14.33
N GLY A 138 8.39 11.93 14.36
CA GLY A 138 8.83 10.67 14.97
C GLY A 138 8.41 10.54 16.43
N PHE A 139 8.51 11.60 17.24
CA PHE A 139 8.00 11.61 18.61
C PHE A 139 6.47 11.46 18.68
N ILE A 140 5.73 12.06 17.74
CA ILE A 140 4.27 11.88 17.64
C ILE A 140 3.94 10.41 17.34
N VAL A 141 4.64 9.79 16.38
CA VAL A 141 4.45 8.37 16.07
C VAL A 141 4.73 7.49 17.28
N LEU A 142 5.83 7.73 18.01
CA LEU A 142 6.16 6.97 19.23
C LEU A 142 5.10 7.12 20.34
N ALA A 143 4.46 8.29 20.46
CA ALA A 143 3.44 8.51 21.48
C ALA A 143 2.07 7.92 21.12
N PHE A 144 1.73 7.82 19.83
CA PHE A 144 0.40 7.47 19.36
C PHE A 144 0.28 6.08 18.71
N MET A 145 1.39 5.47 18.25
CA MET A 145 1.36 4.18 17.54
C MET A 145 1.24 3.00 18.53
N PRO A 146 0.18 2.18 18.44
CA PRO A 146 0.02 0.99 19.28
C PRO A 146 0.78 -0.22 18.71
N ASP A 147 1.42 -1.02 19.57
CA ASP A 147 2.23 -2.18 19.16
C ASP A 147 1.43 -3.44 18.80
N SER A 148 0.21 -3.59 19.33
CA SER A 148 -0.63 -4.76 19.08
C SER A 148 -2.13 -4.43 19.19
N PRO A 149 -3.00 -5.17 18.47
CA PRO A 149 -4.46 -4.98 18.55
C PRO A 149 -5.02 -5.20 19.96
N ALA A 150 -4.31 -5.98 20.80
CA ALA A 150 -4.65 -6.20 22.21
C ALA A 150 -4.30 -4.99 23.10
N THR A 151 -3.28 -4.22 22.72
CA THR A 151 -2.74 -3.09 23.51
C THR A 151 -3.38 -1.73 23.14
N ILE A 152 -4.31 -1.69 22.18
CA ILE A 152 -4.88 -0.42 21.71
C ILE A 152 -5.65 0.30 22.83
N ARG A 153 -5.10 1.42 23.29
CA ARG A 153 -5.64 2.22 24.42
C ARG A 153 -7.00 2.85 24.12
N TYR A 154 -7.35 3.03 22.85
CA TYR A 154 -8.58 3.71 22.40
C TYR A 154 -9.73 2.75 22.04
N LEU A 155 -9.51 1.43 22.09
CA LEU A 155 -10.54 0.43 21.79
C LEU A 155 -11.12 -0.16 23.08
N THR A 156 -12.44 -0.27 23.13
CA THR A 156 -13.16 -0.99 24.20
C THR A 156 -12.94 -2.50 24.09
N THR A 157 -13.16 -3.24 25.19
CA THR A 157 -13.00 -4.71 25.22
C THR A 157 -13.82 -5.41 24.13
N ARG A 158 -15.04 -4.94 23.86
CA ARG A 158 -15.89 -5.45 22.76
C ARG A 158 -15.31 -5.15 21.38
N GLU A 159 -14.81 -3.93 21.15
CA GLU A 159 -14.17 -3.58 19.87
C GLU A 159 -12.92 -4.43 19.63
N ARG A 160 -12.15 -4.76 20.69
CA ARG A 160 -11.00 -5.66 20.58
C ARG A 160 -11.40 -7.08 20.17
N GLN A 161 -12.46 -7.63 20.74
CA GLN A 161 -13.02 -8.94 20.33
C GLN A 161 -13.39 -8.94 18.84
N ILE A 162 -14.05 -7.88 18.36
CA ILE A 162 -14.42 -7.74 16.95
C ILE A 162 -13.17 -7.71 16.05
N VAL A 163 -12.11 -7.00 16.44
CA VAL A 163 -10.85 -6.96 15.68
C VAL A 163 -10.20 -8.33 15.60
N VAL A 164 -10.11 -9.05 16.73
CA VAL A 164 -9.53 -10.41 16.76
C VAL A 164 -10.34 -11.38 15.90
N HIS A 165 -11.67 -11.33 15.99
CA HIS A 165 -12.56 -12.12 15.15
C HIS A 165 -12.40 -11.78 13.66
N SER A 166 -12.17 -10.51 13.32
CA SER A 166 -11.94 -10.08 11.93
C SER A 166 -10.59 -10.54 11.39
N ILE A 167 -9.56 -10.64 12.24
CA ILE A 167 -8.27 -11.23 11.88
C ILE A 167 -8.43 -12.74 11.61
N LYS A 168 -9.29 -13.43 12.39
CA LYS A 168 -9.67 -14.83 12.18
C LYS A 168 -10.35 -15.02 10.81
N SER A 169 -11.38 -14.22 10.48
CA SER A 169 -12.09 -14.36 9.20
C SER A 169 -11.21 -14.04 7.98
N ASN A 170 -10.20 -13.18 8.13
CA ASN A 170 -9.26 -12.83 7.05
C ASN A 170 -8.15 -13.88 6.84
N LYS A 171 -8.19 -15.01 7.57
CA LYS A 171 -7.25 -16.15 7.51
C LYS A 171 -5.77 -15.75 7.55
N SER A 172 -5.46 -14.59 8.11
CA SER A 172 -4.12 -13.99 8.07
C SER A 172 -3.16 -14.58 9.11
N GLY A 173 -3.67 -15.47 9.99
CA GLY A 173 -2.96 -16.10 11.09
C GLY A 173 -2.65 -15.10 12.21
N ILE A 174 -2.85 -15.51 13.46
CA ILE A 174 -2.32 -14.71 14.58
C ILE A 174 -0.80 -14.85 14.54
N HIS A 175 -0.08 -13.72 14.56
CA HIS A 175 1.38 -13.74 14.44
C HIS A 175 1.98 -14.47 15.64
N ASP A 176 2.62 -15.60 15.37
CA ASP A 176 3.37 -16.34 16.38
C ASP A 176 4.74 -15.69 16.57
N LYS A 177 5.09 -15.32 17.81
CA LYS A 177 6.41 -14.76 18.13
C LYS A 177 7.52 -15.81 18.08
N LYS A 178 7.17 -17.11 18.05
CA LYS A 178 8.15 -18.20 18.01
C LYS A 178 8.64 -18.47 16.59
N PHE A 179 9.95 -18.43 16.42
CA PHE A 179 10.61 -18.73 15.15
C PHE A 179 10.54 -20.23 14.82
N LYS A 180 9.94 -20.58 13.67
CA LYS A 180 9.79 -21.97 13.23
C LYS A 180 10.78 -22.29 12.11
N LYS A 181 11.84 -23.06 12.42
CA LYS A 181 12.87 -23.46 11.44
C LYS A 181 12.31 -24.21 10.23
N ASN A 182 11.25 -25.00 10.42
CA ASN A 182 10.58 -25.71 9.33
C ASN A 182 9.97 -24.74 8.30
N GLN A 183 9.33 -23.66 8.76
CA GLN A 183 8.78 -22.62 7.90
C GLN A 183 9.89 -21.86 7.16
N LEU A 184 11.05 -21.63 7.80
CA LEU A 184 12.22 -21.03 7.14
C LEU A 184 12.72 -21.91 5.97
N ILE A 185 12.93 -23.21 6.21
CA ILE A 185 13.44 -24.13 5.18
C ILE A 185 12.43 -24.22 4.03
N GLU A 186 11.14 -24.22 4.32
CA GLU A 186 10.10 -24.17 3.29
C GLU A 186 10.13 -22.85 2.50
N ALA A 187 10.33 -21.71 3.17
CA ALA A 187 10.43 -20.40 2.54
C ALA A 187 11.58 -20.35 1.53
N VAL A 188 12.77 -20.79 1.94
CA VAL A 188 13.98 -20.76 1.10
C VAL A 188 13.88 -21.74 -0.07
N LYS A 189 13.23 -22.89 0.12
CA LYS A 189 12.99 -23.86 -0.97
C LYS A 189 11.87 -23.43 -1.93
N ASP A 190 11.14 -22.36 -1.62
CA ASP A 190 10.06 -21.88 -2.48
C ASP A 190 10.63 -21.05 -3.64
N PHE A 191 10.51 -21.57 -4.87
CA PHE A 191 11.07 -20.88 -6.01
C PHE A 191 10.43 -19.50 -6.26
N ARG A 192 9.20 -19.26 -5.77
CA ARG A 192 8.52 -17.96 -5.87
C ARG A 192 9.30 -16.86 -5.16
N LEU A 193 9.99 -17.18 -4.07
CA LEU A 193 10.82 -16.23 -3.33
C LEU A 193 11.85 -15.58 -4.26
N TYR A 194 12.49 -16.36 -5.13
CA TYR A 194 13.47 -15.84 -6.09
C TYR A 194 12.82 -15.03 -7.21
N LEU A 195 11.62 -15.42 -7.67
CA LEU A 195 10.86 -14.62 -8.65
C LEU A 195 10.46 -13.25 -8.09
N PHE A 196 9.98 -13.22 -6.84
CA PHE A 196 9.67 -11.98 -6.13
C PHE A 196 10.92 -11.11 -5.94
N PHE A 197 12.05 -11.73 -5.57
CA PHE A 197 13.35 -11.04 -5.44
C PHE A 197 13.78 -10.38 -6.75
N VAL A 198 13.75 -11.12 -7.87
CA VAL A 198 14.15 -10.58 -9.18
C VAL A 198 13.18 -9.49 -9.64
N ALA A 199 11.87 -9.67 -9.45
CA ALA A 199 10.86 -8.68 -9.81
C ALA A 199 11.08 -7.35 -9.09
N ILE A 200 11.25 -7.39 -7.76
CA ILE A 200 11.43 -6.16 -6.96
C ILE A 200 12.80 -5.54 -7.19
N CYS A 201 13.85 -6.34 -7.39
CA CYS A 201 15.18 -5.84 -7.70
C CYS A 201 15.15 -5.09 -9.04
N ALA A 202 14.60 -5.70 -10.09
CA ALA A 202 14.46 -5.09 -11.40
C ALA A 202 13.65 -3.78 -11.36
N ALA A 203 12.52 -3.76 -10.64
CA ALA A 203 11.72 -2.55 -10.46
C ALA A 203 12.48 -1.42 -9.75
N ASN A 204 13.34 -1.76 -8.77
CA ASN A 204 14.09 -0.75 -8.00
C ASN A 204 15.39 -0.30 -8.68
N ILE A 205 15.94 -1.05 -9.64
CA ILE A 205 17.02 -0.54 -10.51
C ILE A 205 16.54 0.72 -11.24
N ALA A 206 15.30 0.71 -11.76
CA ALA A 206 14.71 1.87 -12.39
C ALA A 206 14.46 3.01 -11.38
N ASN A 207 14.01 2.69 -10.17
CA ASN A 207 13.83 3.67 -9.09
C ASN A 207 15.11 4.42 -8.76
N GLY A 208 16.20 3.71 -8.47
CA GLY A 208 17.49 4.32 -8.16
C GLY A 208 18.08 5.16 -9.31
N GLY A 209 17.72 4.87 -10.56
CA GLY A 209 18.14 5.64 -11.72
C GLY A 209 17.28 6.87 -11.98
N VAL A 210 16.03 6.65 -12.37
CA VAL A 210 15.12 7.70 -12.86
C VAL A 210 14.74 8.68 -11.74
N SER A 211 14.55 8.19 -10.51
CA SER A 211 14.13 9.06 -9.39
C SER A 211 15.27 10.00 -8.95
N ASN A 212 16.51 9.51 -8.93
CA ASN A 212 17.67 10.27 -8.45
C ASN A 212 18.26 11.21 -9.51
N PHE A 213 18.15 10.86 -10.79
CA PHE A 213 18.65 11.67 -11.90
C PHE A 213 17.53 12.38 -12.68
N GLY A 214 16.31 12.41 -12.15
CA GLY A 214 15.14 12.91 -12.88
C GLY A 214 15.29 14.36 -13.37
N SER A 215 15.79 15.25 -12.50
CA SER A 215 16.07 16.65 -12.86
C SER A 215 17.13 16.80 -13.94
N GLU A 216 18.17 15.97 -13.88
CA GLU A 216 19.27 15.92 -14.86
C GLU A 216 18.79 15.34 -16.21
N ILE A 217 17.89 14.36 -16.19
CA ILE A 217 17.28 13.80 -17.41
C ILE A 217 16.39 14.84 -18.10
N ILE A 218 15.63 15.63 -17.34
CA ILE A 218 14.76 16.67 -17.90
C ILE A 218 15.60 17.83 -18.48
N SER A 219 16.67 18.25 -17.81
CA SER A 219 17.53 19.33 -18.31
C SER A 219 18.22 18.94 -19.63
N GLN A 220 18.55 17.65 -19.81
CA GLN A 220 19.11 17.12 -21.06
C GLN A 220 18.17 17.22 -22.27
N PHE A 221 16.86 17.38 -22.05
CA PHE A 221 15.91 17.60 -23.16
C PHE A 221 15.96 19.03 -23.70
N GLY A 222 16.80 19.91 -23.14
CA GLY A 222 17.00 21.29 -23.62
C GLY A 222 16.13 22.33 -22.91
N TYR A 223 15.54 21.98 -21.76
CA TYR A 223 14.75 22.92 -20.94
C TYR A 223 15.63 23.69 -19.95
N ASP A 224 15.31 24.96 -19.72
CA ASP A 224 15.98 25.78 -18.69
C ASP A 224 15.76 25.21 -17.28
N SER A 225 16.61 25.55 -16.31
CA SER A 225 16.56 25.02 -14.94
C SER A 225 15.24 25.35 -14.22
N LYS A 226 14.67 26.54 -14.47
CA LYS A 226 13.37 26.95 -13.90
C LYS A 226 12.23 26.11 -14.48
N THR A 227 12.21 25.96 -15.80
CA THR A 227 11.23 25.14 -16.52
C THR A 227 11.36 23.67 -16.15
N THR A 228 12.59 23.16 -16.02
CA THR A 228 12.90 21.78 -15.59
C THR A 228 12.31 21.47 -14.21
N SER A 229 12.45 22.39 -13.26
CA SER A 229 11.87 22.23 -11.92
C SER A 229 10.34 22.20 -11.96
N LEU A 230 9.72 23.03 -12.81
CA LEU A 230 8.27 23.06 -13.01
C LEU A 230 7.77 21.77 -13.68
N LEU A 231 8.49 21.28 -14.68
CA LEU A 231 8.20 20.02 -15.38
C LEU A 231 8.36 18.80 -14.44
N GLY A 232 9.13 18.92 -13.36
CA GLY A 232 9.22 17.89 -12.33
C GLY A 232 7.88 17.49 -11.69
N MET A 233 6.84 18.33 -11.79
CA MET A 233 5.50 18.01 -11.26
C MET A 233 4.71 17.01 -12.13
N ALA A 234 4.93 16.97 -13.44
CA ALA A 234 4.09 16.16 -14.33
C ALA A 234 4.26 14.64 -14.15
N PRO A 235 5.47 14.09 -13.90
CA PRO A 235 5.62 12.67 -13.56
C PRO A 235 4.81 12.27 -12.32
N GLY A 236 4.76 13.13 -11.29
CA GLY A 236 3.94 12.89 -10.10
C GLY A 236 2.45 12.90 -10.40
N ALA A 237 1.98 13.81 -11.26
CA ALA A 237 0.58 13.82 -11.70
C ALA A 237 0.22 12.54 -12.48
N MET A 238 1.12 12.05 -13.34
CA MET A 238 0.91 10.78 -14.04
C MET A 238 0.89 9.59 -13.09
N GLU A 239 1.72 9.59 -12.05
CA GLU A 239 1.72 8.54 -11.04
C GLU A 239 0.34 8.46 -10.35
N VAL A 240 -0.23 9.61 -9.98
CA VAL A 240 -1.59 9.67 -9.40
C VAL A 240 -2.62 9.07 -10.36
N VAL A 241 -2.62 9.51 -11.63
CA VAL A 241 -3.55 8.97 -12.65
C VAL A 241 -3.38 7.46 -12.82
N ALA A 242 -2.13 7.00 -12.88
CA ALA A 242 -1.81 5.58 -13.02
C ALA A 242 -2.25 4.75 -11.81
N VAL A 243 -2.16 5.28 -10.59
CA VAL A 243 -2.65 4.59 -9.37
C VAL A 243 -4.16 4.40 -9.43
N TYR A 244 -4.93 5.45 -9.73
CA TYR A 244 -6.38 5.33 -9.86
C TYR A 244 -6.78 4.38 -10.98
N PHE A 245 -6.10 4.47 -12.13
CA PHE A 245 -6.34 3.58 -13.25
C PHE A 245 -5.99 2.12 -12.94
N GLY A 246 -4.87 1.87 -12.26
CA GLY A 246 -4.46 0.54 -11.80
C GLY A 246 -5.42 -0.04 -10.78
N ALA A 247 -5.92 0.77 -9.84
CA ALA A 247 -6.92 0.35 -8.86
C ALA A 247 -8.26 0.01 -9.52
N TRP A 248 -8.75 0.86 -10.43
CA TRP A 248 -9.96 0.61 -11.21
C TRP A 248 -9.82 -0.68 -12.03
N LEU A 249 -8.69 -0.88 -12.70
CA LEU A 249 -8.43 -2.08 -13.49
C LEU A 249 -8.34 -3.34 -12.63
N SER A 250 -7.77 -3.24 -11.43
CA SER A 250 -7.76 -4.34 -10.46
C SER A 250 -9.17 -4.68 -9.97
N HIS A 251 -10.05 -3.69 -9.83
CA HIS A 251 -11.44 -3.91 -9.45
C HIS A 251 -12.24 -4.57 -10.57
N VAL A 252 -12.04 -4.16 -11.83
CA VAL A 252 -12.76 -4.73 -12.99
C VAL A 252 -12.29 -6.14 -13.34
N THR A 253 -10.98 -6.36 -13.34
CA THR A 253 -10.42 -7.66 -13.73
C THR A 253 -10.46 -8.68 -12.60
N HIS A 254 -10.66 -8.23 -11.35
CA HIS A 254 -10.51 -9.02 -10.12
C HIS A 254 -9.18 -9.78 -10.02
N THR A 255 -8.19 -9.40 -10.83
CA THR A 255 -6.84 -9.95 -10.86
C THR A 255 -5.85 -8.84 -10.51
N ARG A 256 -4.75 -9.21 -9.87
CA ARG A 256 -3.67 -8.27 -9.55
C ARG A 256 -2.53 -8.34 -10.57
N VAL A 257 -2.43 -9.41 -11.37
CA VAL A 257 -1.36 -9.56 -12.38
C VAL A 257 -1.58 -8.62 -13.56
N ILE A 258 -2.79 -8.57 -14.11
CA ILE A 258 -3.12 -7.77 -15.30
C ILE A 258 -2.78 -6.28 -15.09
N PRO A 259 -3.24 -5.60 -14.02
CA PRO A 259 -2.89 -4.20 -13.81
C PRO A 259 -1.39 -4.00 -13.63
N GLY A 260 -0.70 -4.87 -12.88
CA GLY A 260 0.75 -4.76 -12.69
C GLY A 260 1.55 -4.89 -13.99
N VAL A 261 1.22 -5.86 -14.85
CA VAL A 261 1.87 -6.05 -16.15
C VAL A 261 1.59 -4.86 -17.08
N LEU A 262 0.34 -4.37 -17.11
CA LEU A 262 -0.01 -3.23 -17.94
C LEU A 262 0.78 -1.97 -17.56
N MET A 263 0.98 -1.72 -16.26
CA MET A 263 1.81 -0.59 -15.80
C MET A 263 3.25 -0.71 -16.28
N TYR A 264 3.83 -1.92 -16.28
CA TYR A 264 5.17 -2.13 -16.84
C TYR A 264 5.21 -1.99 -18.37
N ILE A 265 4.18 -2.42 -19.09
CA ILE A 265 4.08 -2.23 -20.55
C ILE A 265 4.04 -0.73 -20.88
N LEU A 266 3.22 0.06 -20.17
CA LEU A 266 3.17 1.50 -20.33
C LEU A 266 4.54 2.15 -20.05
N ALA A 267 5.22 1.69 -18.99
CA ALA A 267 6.56 2.18 -18.67
C ALA A 267 7.60 1.82 -19.74
N ILE A 268 7.51 0.63 -20.36
CA ILE A 268 8.34 0.21 -21.50
C ILE A 268 8.11 1.14 -22.69
N VAL A 269 6.85 1.45 -23.02
CA VAL A 269 6.52 2.41 -24.09
C VAL A 269 7.14 3.78 -23.80
N GLY A 270 7.02 4.28 -22.57
CA GLY A 270 7.66 5.54 -22.15
C GLY A 270 9.19 5.50 -22.29
N GLY A 271 9.84 4.42 -21.86
CA GLY A 271 11.28 4.23 -22.00
C GLY A 271 11.75 4.16 -23.46
N VAL A 272 10.99 3.49 -24.33
CA VAL A 272 11.28 3.43 -25.78
C VAL A 272 11.11 4.80 -26.42
N MET A 273 10.07 5.57 -26.06
CA MET A 273 9.88 6.94 -26.56
C MET A 273 11.06 7.86 -26.21
N MET A 274 11.65 7.70 -25.02
CA MET A 274 12.84 8.49 -24.62
C MET A 274 14.08 8.19 -25.50
N ILE A 275 14.17 6.99 -26.08
CA ILE A 275 15.29 6.53 -26.91
C ILE A 275 15.04 6.82 -28.39
N ALA A 276 13.86 6.45 -28.90
CA ALA A 276 13.55 6.45 -30.33
C ALA A 276 13.24 7.85 -30.89
N ILE A 277 12.76 8.78 -30.06
CA ILE A 277 12.41 10.13 -30.52
C ILE A 277 13.70 10.97 -30.67
N PRO A 278 13.94 11.57 -31.86
CA PRO A 278 15.12 12.40 -32.10
C PRO A 278 15.13 13.65 -31.21
N SER A 279 16.33 14.18 -30.94
CA SER A 279 16.54 15.35 -30.07
C SER A 279 15.84 16.63 -30.56
N THR A 280 15.38 16.65 -31.80
CA THR A 280 14.63 17.76 -32.40
C THR A 280 13.26 17.97 -31.75
N SER A 281 12.68 16.94 -31.12
CA SER A 281 11.37 17.00 -30.47
C SER A 281 11.49 16.79 -28.95
N SER A 282 11.95 17.81 -28.23
CA SER A 282 12.11 17.79 -26.76
C SER A 282 10.82 17.41 -26.01
N SER A 283 9.66 17.86 -26.50
CA SER A 283 8.35 17.55 -25.92
C SER A 283 8.00 16.06 -25.99
N GLY A 284 8.35 15.38 -27.09
CA GLY A 284 8.11 13.94 -27.26
C GLY A 284 8.97 13.07 -26.36
N ARG A 285 10.22 13.48 -26.10
CA ARG A 285 11.11 12.76 -25.15
C ARG A 285 10.65 12.96 -23.71
N TYR A 286 10.19 14.17 -23.39
CA TYR A 286 9.62 14.48 -22.09
C TYR A 286 8.31 13.74 -21.82
N SER A 287 7.40 13.62 -22.80
CA SER A 287 6.19 12.80 -22.62
C SER A 287 6.52 11.33 -22.40
N GLY A 288 7.55 10.80 -23.06
CA GLY A 288 8.09 9.47 -22.78
C GLY A 288 8.57 9.30 -21.33
N TYR A 289 9.29 10.28 -20.79
CA TYR A 289 9.72 10.29 -19.39
C TYR A 289 8.53 10.33 -18.40
N VAL A 290 7.51 11.13 -18.73
CA VAL A 290 6.28 11.27 -17.94
C VAL A 290 5.47 9.97 -17.91
N ILE A 291 5.34 9.27 -19.05
CA ILE A 291 4.69 7.94 -19.15
C ILE A 291 5.54 6.86 -18.46
N CYS A 292 6.87 6.97 -18.52
CA CYS A 292 7.77 6.03 -17.85
C CYS A 292 7.46 5.94 -16.35
N PHE A 293 7.03 7.03 -15.70
CA PHE A 293 6.67 7.09 -14.28
C PHE A 293 5.41 6.32 -13.88
N THR A 294 4.84 5.51 -14.78
CA THR A 294 3.81 4.53 -14.45
C THR A 294 4.37 3.28 -13.74
N TYR A 295 5.67 2.97 -13.87
CA TYR A 295 6.27 1.78 -13.26
C TYR A 295 6.16 1.65 -11.72
N PRO A 296 6.19 2.73 -10.89
CA PRO A 296 6.14 2.59 -9.43
C PRO A 296 4.83 1.96 -8.97
N VAL A 297 3.75 2.21 -9.71
CA VAL A 297 2.39 1.70 -9.46
C VAL A 297 2.32 0.18 -9.50
N ALA A 298 3.26 -0.48 -10.20
CA ALA A 298 3.34 -1.95 -10.20
C ALA A 298 3.85 -2.55 -8.88
N SER A 299 4.63 -1.80 -8.09
CA SER A 299 5.25 -2.32 -6.85
C SER A 299 4.24 -2.68 -5.76
N PRO A 300 3.22 -1.85 -5.45
CA PRO A 300 2.15 -2.21 -4.53
C PRO A 300 1.41 -3.51 -4.89
N PHE A 301 1.23 -3.79 -6.19
CA PHE A 301 0.63 -5.06 -6.63
C PHE A 301 1.53 -6.26 -6.27
N ILE A 302 2.85 -6.14 -6.40
CA ILE A 302 3.81 -7.18 -5.99
C ILE A 302 3.71 -7.46 -4.48
N TYR A 303 3.69 -6.41 -3.65
CA TYR A 303 3.55 -6.56 -2.19
C TYR A 303 2.20 -7.16 -1.80
N SER A 304 1.13 -6.71 -2.46
CA SER A 304 -0.22 -7.26 -2.27
C SER A 304 -0.26 -8.75 -2.65
N PHE A 305 0.39 -9.14 -3.75
CA PHE A 305 0.54 -10.54 -4.13
C PHE A 305 1.26 -11.34 -3.06
N LEU A 306 2.38 -10.84 -2.55
CA LEU A 306 3.14 -11.55 -1.53
C LEU A 306 2.27 -11.81 -0.29
N SER A 307 1.60 -10.78 0.20
CA SER A 307 0.81 -10.85 1.43
C SER A 307 -0.28 -11.94 1.36
N SER A 308 -0.93 -12.09 0.20
CA SER A 308 -1.97 -13.11 0.00
C SER A 308 -1.46 -14.47 -0.49
N SER A 309 -0.22 -14.57 -0.98
CA SER A 309 0.30 -15.83 -1.55
C SER A 309 1.05 -16.70 -0.55
N VAL A 310 1.41 -16.14 0.61
CA VAL A 310 2.24 -16.78 1.62
C VAL A 310 1.52 -16.75 2.96
N SER A 311 1.29 -17.95 3.51
CA SER A 311 0.81 -18.17 4.87
C SER A 311 1.94 -18.68 5.76
N GLY A 312 1.82 -18.43 7.06
CA GLY A 312 2.84 -18.74 8.05
C GLY A 312 3.69 -17.51 8.41
N THR A 313 3.78 -17.23 9.70
CA THR A 313 4.39 -16.01 10.24
C THR A 313 5.87 -15.94 9.89
N THR A 314 6.63 -17.02 10.13
CA THR A 314 8.07 -17.06 9.82
C THR A 314 8.30 -17.02 8.30
N LYS A 315 7.48 -17.74 7.51
CA LYS A 315 7.58 -17.75 6.04
C LYS A 315 7.33 -16.35 5.46
N ARG A 316 6.28 -15.66 5.90
CA ARG A 316 5.94 -14.29 5.47
C ARG A 316 7.04 -13.29 5.83
N ILE A 317 7.63 -13.39 7.02
CA ILE A 317 8.76 -12.55 7.43
C ILE A 317 9.95 -12.74 6.48
N VAL A 318 10.33 -13.99 6.18
CA VAL A 318 11.45 -14.29 5.27
C VAL A 318 11.23 -13.71 3.88
N PHE A 319 10.03 -13.86 3.31
CA PHE A 319 9.73 -13.26 2.02
C PHE A 319 9.79 -11.73 2.04
N ASN A 320 9.27 -11.08 3.09
CA ASN A 320 9.35 -9.61 3.22
C ASN A 320 10.81 -9.14 3.37
N MET A 321 11.63 -9.86 4.13
CA MET A 321 13.06 -9.58 4.24
C MET A 321 13.75 -9.66 2.87
N VAL A 322 13.48 -10.72 2.10
CA VAL A 322 14.05 -10.89 0.76
C VAL A 322 13.58 -9.80 -0.19
N LEU A 323 12.31 -9.39 -0.12
CA LEU A 323 11.83 -8.24 -0.89
C LEU A 323 12.58 -6.95 -0.54
N GLN A 324 12.82 -6.70 0.75
CA GLN A 324 13.54 -5.51 1.20
C GLN A 324 15.03 -5.54 0.80
N VAL A 325 15.65 -6.72 0.79
CA VAL A 325 17.00 -6.90 0.24
C VAL A 325 16.99 -6.62 -1.25
N GLY A 326 16.03 -7.15 -2.01
CA GLY A 326 15.89 -6.86 -3.44
C GLY A 326 15.67 -5.38 -3.73
N TYR A 327 14.84 -4.70 -2.94
CA TYR A 327 14.65 -3.24 -2.99
C TYR A 327 15.97 -2.49 -2.82
N SER A 328 16.76 -2.88 -1.82
CA SER A 328 18.04 -2.23 -1.49
C SER A 328 19.10 -2.47 -2.57
N VAL A 329 19.22 -3.71 -3.04
CA VAL A 329 20.14 -4.09 -4.12
C VAL A 329 19.79 -3.37 -5.43
N GLY A 330 18.50 -3.28 -5.77
CA GLY A 330 18.04 -2.56 -6.95
C GLY A 330 18.42 -1.08 -6.89
N ASN A 331 18.13 -0.41 -5.76
CA ASN A 331 18.49 0.99 -5.57
C ASN A 331 20.00 1.25 -5.52
N LEU A 332 20.80 0.26 -5.13
CA LEU A 332 22.27 0.33 -5.17
C LEU A 332 22.81 0.25 -6.61
N ILE A 333 22.24 -0.63 -7.43
CA ILE A 333 22.66 -0.84 -8.84
C ILE A 333 22.16 0.31 -9.74
N GLY A 334 20.96 0.83 -9.48
CA GLY A 334 20.29 1.84 -10.31
C GLY A 334 21.17 3.04 -10.70
N PRO A 335 21.74 3.78 -9.74
CA PRO A 335 22.58 4.94 -10.04
C PRO A 335 23.84 4.61 -10.84
N GLN A 336 24.39 3.40 -10.67
CA GLN A 336 25.62 2.97 -11.35
C GLN A 336 25.41 2.74 -12.86
N THR A 337 24.16 2.64 -13.30
CA THR A 337 23.81 2.57 -14.73
C THR A 337 24.01 3.92 -15.44
N TYR A 338 23.93 5.03 -14.70
CA TYR A 338 24.12 6.40 -15.21
C TYR A 338 25.60 6.78 -15.12
N ARG A 339 26.41 6.29 -16.06
CA ARG A 339 27.85 6.52 -16.08
C ARG A 339 28.19 7.85 -16.74
N VAL A 340 29.16 8.56 -16.17
CA VAL A 340 29.64 9.86 -16.68
C VAL A 340 30.13 9.77 -18.14
N LYS A 341 30.68 8.63 -18.55
CA LYS A 341 31.18 8.40 -19.92
C LYS A 341 30.09 8.39 -21.00
N ASP A 342 28.85 8.09 -20.61
CA ASP A 342 27.71 7.96 -21.52
C ASP A 342 26.86 9.25 -21.53
N ALA A 343 27.32 10.29 -20.83
CA ALA A 343 26.70 11.62 -20.83
C ALA A 343 26.90 12.32 -22.20
N PRO A 344 25.96 13.17 -22.65
CA PRO A 344 24.69 13.55 -22.00
C PRO A 344 23.50 12.65 -22.38
N GLY A 345 23.68 11.65 -23.24
CA GLY A 345 22.56 10.86 -23.78
C GLY A 345 22.07 9.72 -22.87
N TYR A 346 22.98 9.17 -22.05
CA TYR A 346 22.75 8.01 -21.16
C TYR A 346 21.98 6.86 -21.83
N VAL A 347 22.26 6.60 -23.12
CA VAL A 347 21.56 5.58 -23.91
C VAL A 347 21.63 4.19 -23.25
N PRO A 348 22.78 3.73 -22.72
CA PRO A 348 22.85 2.45 -22.01
C PRO A 348 21.94 2.38 -20.78
N ALA A 349 21.80 3.47 -20.02
CA ALA A 349 20.93 3.53 -18.85
C ALA A 349 19.45 3.43 -19.25
N LYS A 350 19.06 4.12 -20.32
CA LYS A 350 17.69 4.07 -20.88
C LYS A 350 17.35 2.68 -21.42
N ILE A 351 18.28 2.02 -22.10
CA ILE A 351 18.10 0.64 -22.56
C ILE A 351 17.96 -0.31 -21.37
N THR A 352 18.84 -0.18 -20.37
CA THR A 352 18.79 -0.99 -19.15
C THR A 352 17.43 -0.87 -18.47
N LEU A 353 16.88 0.34 -18.40
CA LEU A 353 15.55 0.62 -17.86
C LEU A 353 14.43 -0.16 -18.58
N VAL A 354 14.42 -0.15 -19.92
CA VAL A 354 13.42 -0.92 -20.71
C VAL A 354 13.55 -2.42 -20.46
N VAL A 355 14.79 -2.93 -20.40
CA VAL A 355 15.05 -4.35 -20.13
C VAL A 355 14.59 -4.76 -18.74
N VAL A 356 14.88 -3.97 -17.69
CA VAL A 356 14.47 -4.33 -16.32
C VAL A 356 12.95 -4.28 -16.14
N PHE A 357 12.24 -3.38 -16.83
CA PHE A 357 10.77 -3.43 -16.84
C PHE A 357 10.22 -4.67 -17.53
N GLY A 358 10.84 -5.10 -18.63
CA GLY A 358 10.49 -6.35 -19.30
C GLY A 358 10.71 -7.57 -18.38
N VAL A 359 11.84 -7.61 -17.69
CA VAL A 359 12.15 -8.68 -16.71
C VAL A 359 11.16 -8.66 -15.54
N ALA A 360 10.82 -7.49 -14.99
CA ALA A 360 9.85 -7.37 -13.91
C ALA A 360 8.45 -7.83 -14.34
N ALA A 361 8.01 -7.43 -15.54
CA ALA A 361 6.75 -7.88 -16.14
C ALA A 361 6.73 -9.40 -16.34
N ALA A 362 7.80 -9.97 -16.90
CA ALA A 362 7.93 -11.41 -17.09
C ALA A 362 7.89 -12.19 -15.77
N CYS A 363 8.53 -11.67 -14.72
CA CYS A 363 8.47 -12.26 -13.39
C CYS A 363 7.05 -12.21 -12.81
N LEU A 364 6.33 -11.09 -12.98
CA LEU A 364 4.93 -10.96 -12.53
C LEU A 364 4.01 -11.96 -13.22
N VAL A 365 4.15 -12.11 -14.55
CA VAL A 365 3.43 -13.12 -15.33
C VAL A 365 3.80 -14.53 -14.88
N GLY A 366 5.08 -14.78 -14.60
CA GLY A 366 5.56 -16.06 -14.08
C GLY A 366 4.93 -16.44 -12.75
N ILE A 367 4.87 -15.50 -11.80
CA ILE A 367 4.21 -15.69 -10.49
C ILE A 367 2.72 -15.98 -10.70
N GLY A 368 2.03 -15.20 -11.53
CA GLY A 368 0.64 -15.41 -11.90
C GLY A 368 0.36 -16.79 -12.51
N GLY A 369 1.19 -17.19 -13.47
CA GLY A 369 1.07 -18.48 -14.16
C GLY A 369 1.26 -19.67 -13.23
N VAL A 370 2.17 -19.55 -12.26
CA VAL A 370 2.39 -20.56 -11.21
C VAL A 370 1.16 -20.70 -10.32
N HIS A 371 0.60 -19.57 -9.86
CA HIS A 371 -0.62 -19.57 -9.04
C HIS A 371 -1.83 -20.13 -9.79
N ALA A 372 -2.01 -19.74 -11.06
CA ALA A 372 -3.05 -20.30 -11.92
C ALA A 372 -2.88 -21.82 -12.10
N ARG A 373 -1.64 -22.30 -12.28
CA ARG A 373 -1.36 -23.74 -12.41
C ARG A 373 -1.64 -24.51 -11.13
N TRP A 374 -1.29 -23.96 -9.97
CA TRP A 374 -1.56 -24.61 -8.68
C TRP A 374 -3.04 -24.62 -8.31
N ASN A 375 -3.76 -23.52 -8.55
CA ASN A 375 -5.21 -23.49 -8.35
C ASN A 375 -5.91 -24.54 -9.23
N ARG A 376 -5.54 -24.65 -10.52
CA ARG A 376 -6.05 -25.71 -11.41
C ARG A 376 -5.72 -27.12 -10.93
N ARG A 377 -4.52 -27.34 -10.36
CA ARG A 377 -4.11 -28.65 -9.83
C ARG A 377 -4.86 -29.05 -8.56
N ASN A 378 -5.21 -28.07 -7.72
CA ASN A 378 -5.89 -28.30 -6.45
C ASN A 378 -7.43 -28.40 -6.60
N GLY A 379 -7.97 -28.40 -7.82
CA GLY A 379 -9.42 -28.48 -8.06
C GLY A 379 -10.20 -27.22 -7.63
N LEU A 380 -9.51 -26.18 -7.16
CA LEU A 380 -10.07 -24.86 -6.86
C LEU A 380 -10.18 -24.12 -8.21
N GLY A 381 -11.33 -24.20 -8.87
CA GLY A 381 -11.49 -23.73 -10.24
C GLY A 381 -11.41 -22.21 -10.41
N GLY A 382 -11.93 -21.73 -11.54
CA GLY A 382 -11.78 -20.34 -11.98
C GLY A 382 -12.56 -19.33 -11.14
N TRP A 383 -12.50 -18.05 -11.54
CA TRP A 383 -13.25 -16.94 -10.93
C TRP A 383 -14.74 -17.25 -10.66
N LYS A 384 -15.37 -18.09 -11.51
CA LYS A 384 -16.76 -18.52 -11.35
C LYS A 384 -17.05 -19.19 -10.00
N ASP A 385 -16.10 -19.93 -9.43
CA ASP A 385 -16.27 -20.60 -8.13
C ASP A 385 -16.08 -19.62 -6.95
N VAL A 386 -15.53 -18.43 -7.18
CA VAL A 386 -15.39 -17.36 -6.17
C VAL A 386 -16.70 -16.63 -5.96
N VAL A 387 -17.42 -16.37 -7.06
CA VAL A 387 -18.70 -15.67 -7.03
C VAL A 387 -19.75 -16.55 -6.38
N SER A 388 -19.81 -17.84 -6.74
CA SER A 388 -20.68 -18.81 -6.06
C SER A 388 -20.33 -18.98 -4.58
N ALA A 389 -19.04 -19.09 -4.21
CA ALA A 389 -18.65 -19.18 -2.79
C ALA A 389 -18.86 -17.87 -2.00
N GLY A 390 -18.91 -16.72 -2.67
CA GLY A 390 -19.19 -15.42 -2.05
C GLY A 390 -20.69 -15.14 -1.87
N GLU A 391 -21.54 -15.73 -2.71
CA GLU A 391 -23.01 -15.67 -2.60
C GLU A 391 -23.55 -16.75 -1.64
N ASP A 392 -22.98 -17.95 -1.63
CA ASP A 392 -23.40 -19.06 -0.75
C ASP A 392 -22.87 -18.94 0.70
N GLY A 393 -21.98 -17.98 0.97
CA GLY A 393 -21.44 -17.72 2.31
C GLY A 393 -22.41 -17.05 3.30
N MET A 394 -23.65 -16.76 2.87
CA MET A 394 -24.68 -16.14 3.72
C MET A 394 -25.86 -17.06 4.05
N GLU A 395 -26.07 -18.17 3.33
CA GLU A 395 -27.19 -19.08 3.60
C GLU A 395 -26.79 -20.54 3.36
N GLY A 396 -26.51 -21.28 4.44
CA GLY A 396 -26.55 -22.74 4.44
C GLY A 396 -25.21 -23.49 4.48
N GLU A 397 -24.53 -23.49 5.63
CA GLU A 397 -23.70 -24.64 6.01
C GLU A 397 -24.07 -25.06 7.44
N GLU A 398 -24.67 -26.24 7.54
CA GLU A 398 -25.18 -26.89 8.76
C GLU A 398 -24.12 -26.98 9.87
N GLU A 399 -24.57 -26.74 11.10
CA GLU A 399 -23.83 -26.62 12.36
C GLU A 399 -23.04 -27.87 12.81
N GLY A 400 -22.93 -28.93 12.00
CA GLY A 400 -22.33 -30.21 12.41
C GLY A 400 -20.81 -30.37 12.16
N LYS A 401 -20.16 -29.47 11.43
CA LYS A 401 -18.74 -29.62 11.01
C LYS A 401 -17.78 -28.48 11.41
N ARG A 402 -18.26 -27.42 12.07
CA ARG A 402 -17.45 -26.22 12.36
C ARG A 402 -16.36 -26.42 13.41
N GLU A 403 -16.57 -27.28 14.41
CA GLU A 403 -15.63 -27.41 15.55
C GLU A 403 -14.23 -27.97 15.19
N VAL A 404 -14.10 -28.73 14.09
CA VAL A 404 -12.81 -29.30 13.68
C VAL A 404 -11.98 -28.34 12.79
N ASP A 405 -12.63 -27.38 12.11
CA ASP A 405 -11.98 -26.42 11.18
C ASP A 405 -11.47 -25.16 11.92
N ASP A 406 -12.03 -24.86 13.11
CA ASP A 406 -11.69 -23.68 13.92
C ASP A 406 -10.23 -23.66 14.40
N GLY A 407 -9.65 -24.84 14.66
CA GLY A 407 -8.25 -24.97 15.10
C GLY A 407 -7.24 -24.72 13.99
N GLU A 408 -7.53 -25.12 12.74
CA GLU A 408 -6.60 -24.96 11.61
C GLU A 408 -6.49 -23.49 11.16
N ASP A 409 -7.60 -22.74 11.14
CA ASP A 409 -7.62 -21.34 10.67
C ASP A 409 -6.87 -20.38 11.61
N LEU A 410 -6.87 -20.67 12.91
CA LEU A 410 -6.12 -19.93 13.95
C LEU A 410 -4.67 -20.41 14.08
N SER A 411 -4.37 -21.64 13.65
CA SER A 411 -3.02 -22.20 13.69
C SER A 411 -2.13 -21.59 12.61
N ASP A 412 -0.88 -21.33 13.00
CA ASP A 412 0.17 -20.76 12.13
C ASP A 412 0.78 -21.85 11.22
N LEU A 413 -0.04 -22.32 10.26
CA LEU A 413 0.32 -23.27 9.21
C LEU A 413 0.78 -22.56 7.93
N THR A 414 1.70 -23.19 7.20
CA THR A 414 2.15 -22.67 5.89
C THR A 414 1.12 -22.92 4.79
N ASP A 415 1.24 -22.19 3.68
CA ASP A 415 0.37 -22.30 2.51
C ASP A 415 0.38 -23.71 1.88
N LYS A 416 1.45 -24.49 2.06
CA LYS A 416 1.49 -25.89 1.62
C LYS A 416 0.87 -26.88 2.61
N GLN A 417 0.79 -26.50 3.88
CA GLN A 417 0.18 -27.32 4.94
C GLN A 417 -1.33 -27.12 5.00
N ARG A 418 -1.84 -25.98 4.53
CA ARG A 418 -3.27 -25.67 4.48
C ARG A 418 -3.94 -26.37 3.29
N SER A 419 -4.88 -27.29 3.60
CA SER A 419 -5.65 -28.06 2.62
C SER A 419 -6.47 -27.19 1.65
N LYS A 420 -7.09 -26.11 2.15
CA LYS A 420 -7.98 -25.22 1.37
C LYS A 420 -7.33 -23.88 0.96
N PHE A 421 -5.99 -23.78 0.88
CA PHE A 421 -5.35 -22.50 0.54
C PHE A 421 -5.44 -22.19 -0.96
N ARG A 422 -6.10 -21.07 -1.30
CA ARG A 422 -6.23 -20.58 -2.68
C ARG A 422 -5.22 -19.47 -2.95
N TYR A 423 -4.44 -19.62 -4.02
CA TYR A 423 -3.50 -18.58 -4.42
C TYR A 423 -4.22 -17.44 -5.16
N PRO A 424 -3.85 -16.18 -4.91
CA PRO A 424 -4.41 -15.02 -5.63
C PRO A 424 -4.02 -15.04 -7.11
N TYR A 425 -4.87 -14.46 -7.96
CA TYR A 425 -4.68 -14.31 -9.42
C TYR A 425 -4.48 -12.85 -9.84
#